data_AF-A0AAN4WKN5-F1
#
_entry.id   AF-A0AAN4WKN5-F1
#
_cell.length_a   1.000
_cell.length_b   1.000
_cell.length_c   1.000
_cell.angle_alpha   90.00
_cell.angle_beta   90.00
_cell.angle_gamma   90.00
#
_symmetry.space_group_name_H-M   'P 1'
#
loop_
_entity.id
_entity.type
_entity.pdbx_description
1 polymer ?
#
loop_
_entity_poly.entity_id
_entity_poly.type
_entity_poly.pdbx_seq_one_letter_code
_entity_poly.pdbx_strand_id
1 'polypeptide(L)'
;MLLPWVFSCSNENSFPFEEEIIEENDESLSRSYTLYWDISNTCELILQEPINEILSEIMNIPEYEYMYDLILINNTKINYIYIYQDNHNSVAAYQPEFKMMYFRDEYVVHDAFPEEFIHFIQDLAYDGIYGRSKADIEFEAKFFQDLLNLNNGAVLRGTGDQYGDLYTKWILKIYDEFYITAFIYDIIMEGISGLTYHEFLEDFAAANTSYGTPEHFDPQLLKYLY
;
A
#
# COMPACT_ATOMS: atom_id res chain seq x y z
N MET A 1 13.71 -36.25 -21.98
CA MET A 1 13.75 -34.80 -22.29
C MET A 1 14.43 -34.15 -21.09
N LEU A 2 15.74 -33.96 -21.12
CA LEU A 2 16.47 -33.40 -19.98
C LEU A 2 17.80 -32.78 -20.45
N LEU A 3 18.06 -31.62 -19.85
CA LEU A 3 19.29 -30.81 -19.80
C LEU A 3 19.51 -29.80 -20.94
N PRO A 4 20.30 -28.74 -20.68
CA PRO A 4 20.16 -27.74 -19.60
C PRO A 4 20.21 -26.33 -20.24
N TRP A 5 21.05 -25.37 -19.80
CA TRP A 5 21.31 -24.01 -20.34
C TRP A 5 20.68 -22.84 -19.54
N VAL A 6 21.32 -22.58 -18.39
CA VAL A 6 21.60 -21.24 -17.82
C VAL A 6 22.73 -20.59 -18.64
N PHE A 7 22.70 -19.28 -18.93
CA PHE A 7 23.86 -18.36 -19.18
C PHE A 7 23.27 -16.93 -19.34
N SER A 8 23.61 -15.84 -18.63
CA SER A 8 24.89 -15.24 -18.16
C SER A 8 25.85 -14.80 -19.26
N CYS A 9 26.10 -13.48 -19.36
CA CYS A 9 27.27 -12.79 -19.93
C CYS A 9 27.41 -11.45 -19.13
N SER A 10 28.35 -11.24 -18.19
CA SER A 10 29.80 -10.95 -18.30
C SER A 10 30.09 -9.69 -19.16
N ASN A 11 30.91 -8.69 -18.84
CA ASN A 11 32.08 -8.57 -17.96
C ASN A 11 32.42 -7.08 -17.73
N GLU A 12 33.14 -6.83 -16.62
CA GLU A 12 34.22 -5.85 -16.41
C GLU A 12 34.50 -4.81 -17.51
N ASN A 13 34.50 -3.51 -17.14
CA ASN A 13 35.62 -2.60 -17.47
C ASN A 13 35.56 -1.30 -16.66
N SER A 14 36.72 -0.98 -16.10
CA SER A 14 37.14 0.19 -15.33
C SER A 14 37.34 1.47 -16.17
N PHE A 15 37.49 2.59 -15.45
CA PHE A 15 38.09 3.91 -15.79
C PHE A 15 37.14 5.04 -16.26
N PRO A 16 37.55 6.32 -16.10
CA PRO A 16 38.07 7.02 -14.91
C PRO A 16 37.26 8.31 -14.63
N PHE A 17 37.51 8.92 -13.47
CA PHE A 17 37.12 10.31 -13.18
C PHE A 17 37.72 11.26 -14.25
N GLU A 18 36.87 12.08 -14.88
CA GLU A 18 37.24 13.43 -15.29
C GLU A 18 36.26 14.39 -14.60
N GLU A 19 36.81 15.20 -13.69
CA GLU A 19 36.13 16.39 -13.16
C GLU A 19 35.95 17.39 -14.30
N GLU A 20 34.70 17.69 -14.62
CA GLU A 20 34.37 18.94 -15.31
C GLU A 20 33.51 19.77 -14.36
N ILE A 21 34.18 20.71 -13.68
CA ILE A 21 33.51 21.83 -13.00
C ILE A 21 32.95 22.70 -14.13
N ILE A 22 31.64 22.98 -14.15
CA ILE A 22 31.06 24.29 -14.53
C ILE A 22 29.55 24.31 -14.24
N GLU A 23 29.18 25.40 -13.55
CA GLU A 23 27.87 26.06 -13.41
C GLU A 23 26.80 25.42 -12.51
N GLU A 24 26.59 26.07 -11.35
CA GLU A 24 25.34 26.08 -10.60
C GLU A 24 24.17 26.43 -11.55
N ASN A 25 23.57 25.40 -12.15
CA ASN A 25 22.23 25.46 -12.67
C ASN A 25 21.34 24.75 -11.66
N ASP A 26 20.44 25.53 -11.07
CA ASP A 26 19.17 25.14 -10.46
C ASP A 26 18.78 23.68 -10.79
N GLU A 27 19.10 22.72 -9.91
CA GLU A 27 18.73 21.30 -10.05
C GLU A 27 17.22 21.06 -9.80
N SER A 28 16.39 22.09 -9.96
CA SER A 28 14.96 21.92 -10.14
C SER A 28 14.68 21.60 -11.62
N LEU A 29 14.40 20.31 -11.89
CA LEU A 29 13.98 19.68 -13.15
C LEU A 29 15.09 19.28 -14.14
N SER A 30 15.39 17.97 -14.22
CA SER A 30 15.44 17.22 -15.51
C SER A 30 15.97 15.76 -15.36
N ARG A 31 15.34 14.96 -14.50
CA ARG A 31 15.12 13.53 -14.76
C ARG A 31 13.94 13.11 -13.89
N SER A 32 12.77 13.03 -14.50
CA SER A 32 11.55 12.51 -13.86
C SER A 32 11.82 11.07 -13.38
N TYR A 33 12.14 10.90 -12.10
CA TYR A 33 12.11 9.56 -11.51
C TYR A 33 10.70 9.03 -11.70
N THR A 34 10.63 7.89 -12.36
CA THR A 34 9.38 7.28 -12.76
C THR A 34 9.13 6.11 -11.82
N LEU A 35 8.62 6.43 -10.63
CA LEU A 35 8.46 5.50 -9.51
C LEU A 35 7.59 4.29 -9.88
N TYR A 36 6.67 4.45 -10.84
CA TYR A 36 5.83 3.34 -11.29
C TYR A 36 6.65 2.19 -11.90
N TRP A 37 7.83 2.45 -12.49
CA TRP A 37 8.70 1.39 -13.04
C TRP A 37 9.36 0.54 -11.96
N ASP A 38 9.50 1.08 -10.76
CA ASP A 38 10.10 0.37 -9.64
C ASP A 38 9.09 -0.61 -9.04
N ILE A 39 7.80 -0.25 -9.03
CA ILE A 39 6.74 -1.08 -8.47
C ILE A 39 6.01 -1.96 -9.50
N SER A 40 6.13 -1.69 -10.80
CA SER A 40 5.39 -2.40 -11.85
C SER A 40 6.25 -2.80 -13.05
N ASN A 41 5.96 -3.98 -13.61
CA ASN A 41 6.52 -4.44 -14.88
C ASN A 41 5.83 -3.80 -16.08
N THR A 42 4.56 -3.42 -15.96
CA THR A 42 3.80 -2.81 -17.04
C THR A 42 2.65 -1.99 -16.46
N CYS A 43 2.53 -0.75 -16.94
CA CYS A 43 1.47 0.17 -16.57
C CYS A 43 0.86 0.76 -17.85
N GLU A 44 -0.47 0.71 -17.95
CA GLU A 44 -1.19 1.33 -19.05
C GLU A 44 -0.87 2.82 -19.16
N LEU A 45 -0.63 3.32 -20.37
CA LEU A 45 -0.10 4.67 -20.61
C LEU A 45 -0.89 5.77 -19.91
N ILE A 46 -2.22 5.66 -19.89
CA ILE A 46 -3.12 6.63 -19.29
C ILE A 46 -3.01 6.69 -17.75
N LEU A 47 -2.47 5.64 -17.13
CA LEU A 47 -2.29 5.52 -15.68
C LEU A 47 -0.89 5.92 -15.21
N GLN A 48 0.08 6.05 -16.13
CA GLN A 48 1.48 6.28 -15.78
C GLN A 48 1.72 7.60 -15.03
N GLU A 49 1.14 8.69 -15.53
CA GLU A 49 1.26 10.01 -14.91
C GLU A 49 0.51 10.07 -13.56
N PRO A 50 -0.78 9.69 -13.46
CA PRO A 50 -1.50 9.66 -12.19
C PRO A 50 -0.81 8.81 -11.12
N ILE A 51 -0.33 7.61 -11.47
CA ILE A 51 0.36 6.73 -10.51
C ILE A 51 1.68 7.34 -10.08
N ASN A 52 2.42 7.98 -11.00
CA ASN A 52 3.68 8.61 -10.63
C ASN A 52 3.47 9.79 -9.67
N GLU A 53 2.41 10.58 -9.88
CA GLU A 53 2.00 11.66 -8.96
C GLU A 53 1.66 11.09 -7.58
N ILE A 54 0.77 10.11 -7.51
CA ILE A 54 0.36 9.47 -6.24
C ILE A 54 1.58 8.90 -5.50
N LEU A 55 2.46 8.17 -6.21
CA LEU A 55 3.70 7.65 -5.61
C LEU A 55 4.58 8.78 -5.10
N SER A 56 4.73 9.87 -5.85
CA SER A 56 5.53 11.01 -5.40
C SER A 56 4.95 11.67 -4.14
N GLU A 57 3.64 11.63 -3.96
CA GLU A 57 2.97 12.12 -2.75
C GLU A 57 3.18 11.17 -1.56
N ILE A 58 2.81 9.89 -1.72
CA ILE A 58 2.83 8.93 -0.61
C ILE A 58 4.25 8.56 -0.17
N MET A 59 5.27 8.64 -1.05
CA MET A 59 6.66 8.38 -0.66
C MET A 59 7.26 9.43 0.29
N ASN A 60 6.56 10.56 0.54
CA ASN A 60 6.96 11.49 1.61
C ASN A 60 6.53 11.01 3.01
N ILE A 61 5.78 9.91 3.09
CA ILE A 61 5.32 9.30 4.34
C ILE A 61 6.24 8.09 4.62
N PRO A 62 7.01 8.09 5.73
CA PRO A 62 8.00 7.05 6.03
C PRO A 62 7.47 5.62 5.96
N GLU A 63 6.21 5.42 6.32
CA GLU A 63 5.58 4.10 6.33
C GLU A 63 5.37 3.56 4.92
N TYR A 64 5.04 4.42 3.95
CA TYR A 64 4.95 4.02 2.54
C TYR A 64 6.34 3.85 1.90
N GLU A 65 7.33 4.64 2.32
CA GLU A 65 8.73 4.45 1.92
C GLU A 65 9.24 3.07 2.37
N TYR A 66 8.92 2.64 3.59
CA TYR A 66 9.25 1.29 4.05
C TYR A 66 8.59 0.19 3.21
N MET A 67 7.31 0.37 2.85
CA MET A 67 6.63 -0.56 1.95
C MET A 67 7.31 -0.63 0.57
N TYR A 68 7.76 0.50 0.06
CA TYR A 68 8.51 0.57 -1.17
C TYR A 68 9.85 -0.16 -1.07
N ASP A 69 10.57 -0.02 0.05
CA ASP A 69 11.79 -0.79 0.30
C ASP A 69 11.53 -2.30 0.34
N LEU A 70 10.40 -2.75 0.89
CA LEU A 70 10.02 -4.16 0.86
C LEU A 70 9.89 -4.68 -0.58
N ILE A 71 9.35 -3.89 -1.50
CA ILE A 71 9.25 -4.25 -2.93
C ILE A 71 10.64 -4.44 -3.52
N LEU A 72 11.55 -3.50 -3.26
CA LEU A 72 12.93 -3.54 -3.77
C LEU A 72 13.72 -4.72 -3.21
N ILE A 73 13.65 -4.97 -1.89
CA ILE A 73 14.36 -6.06 -1.21
C ILE A 73 13.85 -7.42 -1.70
N ASN A 74 12.54 -7.58 -1.85
CA ASN A 74 11.94 -8.82 -2.34
C ASN A 74 12.07 -8.98 -3.86
N ASN A 75 12.59 -7.97 -4.56
CA ASN A 75 12.70 -7.93 -6.02
C ASN A 75 11.39 -8.38 -6.71
N THR A 76 10.27 -7.90 -6.19
CA THR A 76 8.92 -8.28 -6.64
C THR A 76 8.20 -7.06 -7.17
N LYS A 77 7.42 -7.21 -8.23
CA LYS A 77 6.66 -6.12 -8.85
C LYS A 77 5.22 -6.54 -9.13
N ILE A 78 4.35 -5.55 -9.26
CA ILE A 78 3.06 -5.70 -9.91
C ILE A 78 3.31 -6.05 -11.38
N ASN A 79 2.66 -7.08 -11.90
CA ASN A 79 2.86 -7.50 -13.28
C ASN A 79 2.17 -6.55 -14.26
N TYR A 80 0.95 -6.09 -13.92
CA TYR A 80 0.15 -5.25 -14.79
C TYR A 80 -0.74 -4.30 -13.98
N ILE A 81 -0.70 -3.01 -14.32
CA ILE A 81 -1.62 -1.98 -13.81
C ILE A 81 -2.41 -1.41 -14.98
N TYR A 82 -3.74 -1.47 -14.91
CA TYR A 82 -4.60 -1.19 -16.07
C TYR A 82 -6.02 -0.75 -15.74
N ILE A 83 -6.71 -0.23 -16.75
CA ILE A 83 -8.13 0.07 -16.69
C ILE A 83 -8.92 -1.15 -17.16
N TYR A 84 -9.85 -1.62 -16.33
CA TYR A 84 -10.76 -2.70 -16.65
C TYR A 84 -12.19 -2.18 -16.79
N GLN A 85 -12.67 -2.10 -18.04
CA GLN A 85 -14.00 -1.60 -18.40
C GLN A 85 -15.05 -2.71 -18.49
N ASP A 86 -15.16 -3.57 -17.48
CA ASP A 86 -16.24 -4.57 -17.44
C ASP A 86 -17.17 -4.32 -16.24
N ASN A 87 -18.37 -4.88 -16.29
CA ASN A 87 -19.49 -4.66 -15.34
C ASN A 87 -19.24 -5.14 -13.88
N HIS A 88 -17.99 -5.16 -13.43
CA HIS A 88 -17.66 -5.41 -12.03
C HIS A 88 -18.07 -4.21 -11.20
N ASN A 89 -18.73 -4.47 -10.07
CA ASN A 89 -19.15 -3.41 -9.13
C ASN A 89 -17.97 -2.76 -8.38
N SER A 90 -16.74 -3.23 -8.58
CA SER A 90 -15.56 -2.71 -7.85
C SER A 90 -14.97 -1.50 -8.55
N VAL A 91 -14.59 -0.50 -7.77
CA VAL A 91 -13.92 0.72 -8.24
C VAL A 91 -12.46 0.44 -8.63
N ALA A 92 -11.80 -0.42 -7.86
CA ALA A 92 -10.49 -0.99 -8.13
C ALA A 92 -10.38 -2.39 -7.50
N ALA A 93 -9.35 -3.16 -7.85
CA ALA A 93 -8.91 -4.28 -7.04
C ALA A 93 -7.48 -4.72 -7.36
N TYR A 94 -6.83 -5.31 -6.37
CA TYR A 94 -5.62 -6.10 -6.48
C TYR A 94 -5.96 -7.59 -6.59
N GLN A 95 -5.38 -8.26 -7.59
CA GLN A 95 -5.49 -9.69 -7.82
C GLN A 95 -4.16 -10.38 -7.51
N PRO A 96 -4.04 -11.09 -6.37
CA PRO A 96 -2.80 -11.75 -5.94
C PRO A 96 -2.25 -12.78 -6.95
N GLU A 97 -3.12 -13.50 -7.66
CA GLU A 97 -2.74 -14.65 -8.52
C GLU A 97 -1.80 -14.28 -9.63
N PHE A 98 -2.09 -13.13 -10.20
CA PHE A 98 -1.38 -12.60 -11.33
C PHE A 98 -0.57 -11.37 -10.93
N LYS A 99 -0.61 -10.97 -9.64
CA LYS A 99 -0.07 -9.71 -9.13
C LYS A 99 -0.49 -8.55 -10.02
N MET A 100 -1.79 -8.41 -10.24
CA MET A 100 -2.35 -7.38 -11.12
C MET A 100 -3.18 -6.40 -10.31
N MET A 101 -3.19 -5.15 -10.74
CA MET A 101 -4.03 -4.10 -10.18
C MET A 101 -4.89 -3.51 -11.29
N TYR A 102 -6.19 -3.41 -11.06
CA TYR A 102 -7.09 -2.81 -12.04
C TYR A 102 -7.95 -1.72 -11.44
N PHE A 103 -8.29 -0.75 -12.28
CA PHE A 103 -9.15 0.38 -11.97
C PHE A 103 -10.31 0.43 -12.94
N ARG A 104 -11.46 0.92 -12.50
CA ARG A 104 -12.61 1.10 -13.39
C ARG A 104 -12.35 2.15 -14.47
N ASP A 105 -11.71 3.25 -14.09
CA ASP A 105 -11.42 4.40 -14.95
C ASP A 105 -10.26 5.23 -14.35
N GLU A 106 -9.77 6.22 -15.10
CA GLU A 106 -8.64 7.08 -14.67
C GLU A 106 -8.96 7.99 -13.47
N TYR A 107 -10.24 8.32 -13.27
CA TYR A 107 -10.65 9.31 -12.25
C TYR A 107 -10.63 8.75 -10.83
N VAL A 108 -10.74 7.43 -10.69
CA VAL A 108 -10.77 6.76 -9.39
C VAL A 108 -9.39 6.34 -8.89
N VAL A 109 -8.36 6.44 -9.73
CA VAL A 109 -7.00 5.96 -9.44
C VAL A 109 -6.43 6.66 -8.21
N HIS A 110 -6.62 7.98 -8.12
CA HIS A 110 -6.09 8.76 -7.00
C HIS A 110 -6.64 8.31 -5.64
N ASP A 111 -7.92 7.94 -5.58
CA ASP A 111 -8.55 7.52 -4.34
C ASP A 111 -8.27 6.05 -4.02
N ALA A 112 -8.22 5.19 -5.04
CA ALA A 112 -8.17 3.75 -4.87
C ALA A 112 -6.75 3.17 -4.88
N PHE A 113 -5.82 3.75 -5.64
CA PHE A 113 -4.45 3.22 -5.77
C PHE A 113 -3.73 3.02 -4.44
N PRO A 114 -3.79 3.95 -3.47
CA PRO A 114 -3.11 3.74 -2.18
C PRO A 114 -3.56 2.47 -1.48
N GLU A 115 -4.82 2.06 -1.65
CA GLU A 115 -5.38 0.87 -1.02
C GLU A 115 -4.91 -0.40 -1.71
N GLU A 116 -5.02 -0.41 -3.03
CA GLU A 116 -4.58 -1.55 -3.83
C GLU A 116 -3.07 -1.77 -3.72
N PHE A 117 -2.31 -0.68 -3.51
CA PHE A 117 -0.90 -0.75 -3.19
C PHE A 117 -0.66 -1.44 -1.84
N ILE A 118 -1.43 -1.09 -0.81
CA ILE A 118 -1.39 -1.79 0.49
C ILE A 118 -1.73 -3.28 0.33
N HIS A 119 -2.74 -3.64 -0.48
CA HIS A 119 -3.07 -5.04 -0.74
C HIS A 119 -1.94 -5.81 -1.42
N PHE A 120 -1.21 -5.18 -2.34
CA PHE A 120 -0.01 -5.76 -2.91
C PHE A 120 1.07 -6.00 -1.83
N ILE A 121 1.28 -5.05 -0.93
CA ILE A 121 2.25 -5.20 0.16
C ILE A 121 1.83 -6.28 1.15
N GLN A 122 0.54 -6.39 1.48
CA GLN A 122 0.00 -7.48 2.28
C GLN A 122 0.30 -8.84 1.61
N ASP A 123 0.17 -8.97 0.29
CA ASP A 123 0.54 -10.20 -0.43
C ASP A 123 2.01 -10.59 -0.22
N LEU A 124 2.92 -9.61 -0.11
CA LEU A 124 4.32 -9.86 0.23
C LEU A 124 4.53 -10.17 1.72
N ALA A 125 3.91 -9.38 2.60
CA ALA A 125 4.12 -9.48 4.05
C ALA A 125 3.53 -10.76 4.67
N TYR A 126 2.48 -11.31 4.07
CA TYR A 126 1.79 -12.50 4.55
C TYR A 126 2.24 -13.81 3.87
N ASP A 127 3.29 -13.78 3.04
CA ASP A 127 3.64 -14.88 2.13
C ASP A 127 2.45 -15.33 1.26
N GLY A 128 1.59 -14.36 0.89
CA GLY A 128 0.33 -14.56 0.19
C GLY A 128 -0.90 -14.23 1.03
N ILE A 129 -1.85 -13.47 0.47
CA ILE A 129 -3.15 -13.21 1.13
C ILE A 129 -4.22 -14.27 0.86
N TYR A 130 -3.87 -15.34 0.15
CA TYR A 130 -4.80 -16.40 -0.21
C TYR A 130 -5.40 -17.15 0.98
N GLY A 131 -6.71 -17.31 0.93
CA GLY A 131 -7.45 -18.05 1.95
C GLY A 131 -7.66 -17.27 3.25
N ARG A 132 -7.27 -15.99 3.30
CA ARG A 132 -7.65 -15.07 4.37
C ARG A 132 -9.05 -14.51 4.11
N SER A 133 -9.78 -14.17 5.17
CA SER A 133 -11.07 -13.52 5.02
C SER A 133 -10.91 -12.14 4.39
N LYS A 134 -11.84 -11.80 3.51
CA LYS A 134 -11.87 -10.49 2.86
C LYS A 134 -12.01 -9.38 3.90
N ALA A 135 -12.80 -9.60 4.96
CA ALA A 135 -12.95 -8.62 6.04
C ALA A 135 -11.62 -8.26 6.72
N ASP A 136 -10.76 -9.25 7.01
CA ASP A 136 -9.45 -9.00 7.64
C ASP A 136 -8.53 -8.17 6.72
N ILE A 137 -8.43 -8.59 5.45
CA ILE A 137 -7.57 -7.93 4.46
C ILE A 137 -7.99 -6.46 4.25
N GLU A 138 -9.28 -6.25 4.02
CA GLU A 138 -9.85 -4.94 3.71
C GLU A 138 -9.78 -4.02 4.94
N PHE A 139 -10.15 -4.51 6.12
CA PHE A 139 -10.11 -3.70 7.33
C PHE A 139 -8.70 -3.25 7.68
N GLU A 140 -7.70 -4.13 7.63
CA GLU A 140 -6.30 -3.75 7.87
C GLU A 140 -5.84 -2.66 6.88
N ALA A 141 -6.18 -2.79 5.60
CA ALA A 141 -5.84 -1.80 4.59
C ALA A 141 -6.51 -0.44 4.84
N LYS A 142 -7.83 -0.43 5.12
CA LYS A 142 -8.56 0.80 5.47
C LYS A 142 -8.02 1.46 6.73
N PHE A 143 -7.78 0.66 7.78
CA PHE A 143 -7.23 1.15 9.04
C PHE A 143 -5.87 1.82 8.85
N PHE A 144 -5.00 1.19 8.06
CA PHE A 144 -3.69 1.75 7.73
C PHE A 144 -3.82 3.11 7.02
N GLN A 145 -4.71 3.20 6.02
CA GLN A 145 -4.96 4.46 5.32
C GLN A 145 -5.53 5.54 6.22
N ASP A 146 -6.48 5.19 7.09
CA ASP A 146 -7.12 6.10 8.03
C ASP A 146 -6.09 6.73 8.97
N LEU A 147 -5.15 5.93 9.46
CA LEU A 147 -4.08 6.40 10.33
C LEU A 147 -3.15 7.39 9.60
N LEU A 148 -2.72 7.06 8.38
CA LEU A 148 -1.75 7.87 7.65
C LEU A 148 -2.35 9.12 7.00
N ASN A 149 -3.65 9.13 6.72
CA ASN A 149 -4.34 10.24 6.04
C ASN A 149 -5.20 11.11 6.96
N LEU A 150 -5.06 10.98 8.29
CA LEU A 150 -5.95 11.60 9.27
C LEU A 150 -6.06 13.13 9.15
N ASN A 151 -4.99 13.81 8.74
CA ASN A 151 -4.94 15.27 8.63
C ASN A 151 -5.78 15.86 7.48
N ASN A 152 -6.26 15.03 6.55
CA ASN A 152 -6.95 15.52 5.36
C ASN A 152 -8.45 15.77 5.56
N GLY A 153 -8.97 15.65 6.79
CA GLY A 153 -10.39 15.82 7.09
C GLY A 153 -11.29 14.80 6.37
N ALA A 154 -10.69 13.73 5.87
CA ALA A 154 -11.37 12.66 5.15
C ALA A 154 -12.21 11.81 6.10
N VAL A 155 -13.29 11.24 5.56
CA VAL A 155 -14.09 10.25 6.28
C VAL A 155 -13.25 9.00 6.48
N LEU A 156 -13.20 8.51 7.72
CA LEU A 156 -12.46 7.31 8.06
C LEU A 156 -13.11 6.07 7.43
N ARG A 157 -12.36 5.38 6.58
CA ARG A 157 -12.78 4.30 5.69
C ARG A 157 -12.98 2.96 6.41
N GLY A 158 -12.31 2.74 7.54
CA GLY A 158 -12.46 1.55 8.37
C GLY A 158 -13.59 1.63 9.40
N THR A 159 -14.36 2.72 9.40
CA THR A 159 -15.46 2.93 10.35
C THR A 159 -16.58 1.90 10.15
N GLY A 160 -17.00 1.24 11.24
CA GLY A 160 -18.21 0.43 11.32
C GLY A 160 -19.45 1.20 11.76
N ASP A 161 -20.59 0.50 11.87
CA ASP A 161 -21.89 1.12 12.14
C ASP A 161 -22.14 1.43 13.62
N GLN A 162 -21.60 0.63 14.53
CA GLN A 162 -21.92 0.72 15.96
C GLN A 162 -20.96 1.62 16.73
N TYR A 163 -19.69 1.60 16.37
CA TYR A 163 -18.62 2.18 17.18
C TYR A 163 -17.86 3.31 16.49
N GLY A 164 -18.40 3.95 15.45
CA GLY A 164 -17.69 4.96 14.67
C GLY A 164 -17.09 6.14 15.46
N ASP A 165 -17.79 6.64 16.49
CA ASP A 165 -17.25 7.68 17.38
C ASP A 165 -16.04 7.17 18.20
N LEU A 166 -16.06 5.90 18.62
CA LEU A 166 -14.96 5.29 19.36
C LEU A 166 -13.80 4.93 18.43
N TYR A 167 -14.09 4.48 17.21
CA TYR A 167 -13.09 4.24 16.17
C TYR A 167 -12.33 5.53 15.84
N THR A 168 -13.05 6.64 15.65
CA THR A 168 -12.43 7.96 15.41
C THR A 168 -11.52 8.38 16.57
N LYS A 169 -11.98 8.23 17.82
CA LYS A 169 -11.16 8.54 19.01
C LYS A 169 -9.96 7.61 19.14
N TRP A 170 -10.09 6.36 18.73
CA TRP A 170 -9.01 5.39 18.75
C TRP A 170 -7.93 5.74 17.73
N ILE A 171 -8.31 6.05 16.48
CA ILE A 171 -7.38 6.52 15.45
C ILE A 171 -6.67 7.80 15.90
N LEU A 172 -7.39 8.77 16.49
CA LEU A 172 -6.78 9.99 17.04
C LEU A 172 -5.81 9.69 18.19
N LYS A 173 -6.17 8.80 19.13
CA LYS A 173 -5.27 8.35 20.20
C LYS A 173 -3.99 7.76 19.61
N ILE A 174 -4.10 6.87 18.62
CA ILE A 174 -2.94 6.24 17.98
C ILE A 174 -2.10 7.29 17.26
N TYR A 175 -2.73 8.19 16.50
CA TYR A 175 -2.06 9.23 15.74
C TYR A 175 -1.30 10.23 16.63
N ASP A 176 -1.88 10.64 17.75
CA ASP A 176 -1.22 11.52 18.72
C ASP A 176 0.03 10.87 19.32
N GLU A 177 -0.02 9.56 19.56
CA GLU A 177 1.10 8.77 20.08
C GLU A 177 2.13 8.42 19.00
N PHE A 178 1.72 8.39 17.73
CA PHE A 178 2.54 8.06 16.55
C PHE A 178 3.85 8.82 16.51
N TYR A 179 3.80 10.13 16.80
CA TYR A 179 4.99 10.99 16.76
C TYR A 179 5.77 11.03 18.08
N ILE A 180 5.38 10.24 19.08
CA ILE A 180 5.92 10.27 20.44
C ILE A 180 6.59 8.95 20.82
N THR A 181 6.05 7.80 20.40
CA THR A 181 6.49 6.47 20.85
C THR A 181 6.68 5.48 19.71
N ALA A 182 7.75 4.68 19.79
CA ALA A 182 8.09 3.63 18.81
C ALA A 182 7.28 2.31 18.97
N PHE A 183 6.21 2.32 19.77
CA PHE A 183 5.45 1.12 20.16
C PHE A 183 3.97 1.22 19.77
N ILE A 184 3.71 1.64 18.54
CA ILE A 184 2.36 1.89 18.04
C ILE A 184 1.52 0.60 17.96
N TYR A 185 2.15 -0.52 17.62
CA TYR A 185 1.46 -1.81 17.54
C TYR A 185 0.73 -2.20 18.84
N ASP A 186 1.39 -2.05 20.00
CA ASP A 186 0.80 -2.42 21.29
C ASP A 186 -0.40 -1.53 21.64
N ILE A 187 -0.35 -0.24 21.26
CA ILE A 187 -1.45 0.72 21.46
C ILE A 187 -2.64 0.39 20.56
N ILE A 188 -2.38 -0.02 19.31
CA ILE A 188 -3.40 -0.52 18.40
C ILE A 188 -4.08 -1.73 19.06
N MET A 189 -3.32 -2.73 19.49
CA MET A 189 -3.89 -3.96 20.04
C MET A 189 -4.57 -3.76 21.41
N GLU A 190 -4.14 -2.79 22.23
CA GLU A 190 -4.81 -2.41 23.48
C GLU A 190 -6.23 -1.86 23.23
N GLY A 191 -6.41 -1.12 22.14
CA GLY A 191 -7.69 -0.54 21.77
C GLY A 191 -8.11 0.67 22.61
N ILE A 192 -9.42 0.89 22.71
CA ILE A 192 -10.04 1.97 23.47
C ILE A 192 -11.33 1.52 24.15
N SER A 193 -11.55 1.93 25.41
CA SER A 193 -12.80 1.67 26.15
C SER A 193 -13.23 0.19 26.19
N GLY A 194 -12.28 -0.75 26.15
CA GLY A 194 -12.55 -2.18 26.14
C GLY A 194 -12.87 -2.77 24.77
N LEU A 195 -12.82 -1.98 23.69
CA LEU A 195 -12.86 -2.45 22.30
C LEU A 195 -11.44 -2.48 21.74
N THR A 196 -11.03 -3.60 21.17
CA THR A 196 -9.74 -3.80 20.51
C THR A 196 -9.88 -3.73 18.99
N TYR A 197 -8.77 -3.89 18.28
CA TYR A 197 -8.72 -4.06 16.83
C TYR A 197 -9.78 -5.04 16.31
N HIS A 198 -9.97 -6.18 16.98
CA HIS A 198 -10.89 -7.21 16.52
C HIS A 198 -12.36 -6.81 16.65
N GLU A 199 -12.75 -6.09 17.70
CA GLU A 199 -14.12 -5.58 17.82
C GLU A 199 -14.44 -4.52 16.75
N PHE A 200 -13.46 -3.69 16.37
CA PHE A 200 -13.64 -2.76 15.26
C PHE A 200 -13.69 -3.46 13.89
N LEU A 201 -12.88 -4.50 13.70
CA LEU A 201 -12.94 -5.37 12.53
C LEU A 201 -14.33 -6.04 12.39
N GLU A 202 -14.89 -6.56 13.48
CA GLU A 202 -16.24 -7.14 13.48
C GLU A 202 -17.31 -6.11 13.12
N ASP A 203 -17.22 -4.90 13.68
CA ASP A 203 -18.16 -3.81 13.40
C ASP A 203 -18.06 -3.35 11.93
N PHE A 204 -16.84 -3.24 11.39
CA PHE A 204 -16.59 -2.96 9.98
C PHE A 204 -17.19 -4.02 9.06
N ALA A 205 -16.96 -5.30 9.37
CA ALA A 205 -17.50 -6.42 8.60
C ALA A 205 -19.03 -6.48 8.65
N ALA A 206 -19.63 -6.12 9.80
CA ALA A 206 -21.07 -6.04 9.96
C ALA A 206 -21.70 -4.91 9.13
N ALA A 207 -21.05 -3.74 9.07
CA ALA A 207 -21.47 -2.62 8.23
C ALA A 207 -21.33 -2.94 6.72
N ASN A 208 -20.31 -3.72 6.36
CA ASN A 208 -19.98 -4.07 4.99
C ASN A 208 -20.21 -5.56 4.71
N THR A 209 -21.49 -5.93 4.60
CA THR A 209 -21.92 -7.33 4.41
C THR A 209 -21.28 -8.07 3.22
N SER A 210 -20.70 -7.35 2.25
CA SER A 210 -19.91 -7.90 1.14
C SER A 210 -18.58 -8.53 1.55
N TYR A 211 -18.04 -8.21 2.73
CA TYR A 211 -16.78 -8.75 3.23
C TYR A 211 -16.93 -10.07 4.01
N GLY A 212 -18.16 -10.45 4.37
CA GLY A 212 -18.44 -11.70 5.06
C GLY A 212 -18.00 -11.70 6.53
N THR A 213 -17.86 -12.89 7.11
CA THR A 213 -17.42 -13.05 8.50
C THR A 213 -15.89 -12.99 8.58
N PRO A 214 -15.31 -12.17 9.47
CA PRO A 214 -13.86 -12.11 9.66
C PRO A 214 -13.33 -13.42 10.27
N GLU A 215 -12.09 -13.74 9.94
CA GLU A 215 -11.32 -14.86 10.50
C GLU A 215 -10.13 -14.28 11.27
N HIS A 216 -10.38 -13.53 12.35
CA HIS A 216 -9.39 -12.80 13.16
C HIS A 216 -7.92 -13.23 13.00
N PHE A 217 -7.19 -12.50 12.17
CA PHE A 217 -5.75 -12.68 11.97
C PHE A 217 -4.94 -11.59 12.67
N ASP A 218 -3.72 -11.94 13.06
CA ASP A 218 -2.74 -10.99 13.59
C ASP A 218 -2.31 -10.03 12.46
N PRO A 219 -2.55 -8.71 12.59
CA PRO A 219 -2.31 -7.75 11.51
C PRO A 219 -0.81 -7.55 11.29
N GLN A 220 -0.25 -8.18 10.25
CA GLN A 220 1.19 -8.14 10.01
C GLN A 220 1.67 -6.79 9.50
N LEU A 221 0.86 -6.07 8.73
CA LEU A 221 1.28 -4.79 8.16
C LEU A 221 1.44 -3.74 9.26
N LEU A 222 0.55 -3.76 10.25
CA LEU A 222 0.55 -2.80 11.35
C LEU A 222 1.79 -2.92 12.25
N LYS A 223 2.51 -4.04 12.21
CA LYS A 223 3.77 -4.21 12.95
C LYS A 223 4.91 -3.32 12.44
N TYR A 224 4.76 -2.79 11.24
CA TYR A 224 5.75 -1.92 10.60
C TYR A 224 5.46 -0.43 10.79
N LEU A 225 4.39 -0.08 11.50
CA LEU A 225 4.12 1.29 11.93
C LEU A 225 5.10 1.65 13.06
N TYR A 226 5.92 2.67 12.83
CA TYR A 226 6.92 3.17 13.78
C TYR A 226 6.34 4.23 14.70
#